data_AF-A0A6J1BBL4-F1
#
_entry.id   AF-A0A6J1BBL4-F1
#
_cell.length_a   1.000
_cell.length_b   1.000
_cell.length_c   1.000
_cell.angle_alpha   90.00
_cell.angle_beta   90.00
_cell.angle_gamma   90.00
#
_symmetry.space_group_name_H-M   'P 1'
#
loop_
_entity.id
_entity.type
_entity.pdbx_description
1 polymer ?
#
loop_
_entity_poly.entity_id
_entity_poly.type
_entity_poly.pdbx_seq_one_letter_code
_entity_poly.pdbx_strand_id
1 'polypeptide(L)'
;MSSRRGPPKHQNRYAWKPNAAIKINETEVGGKLKPFSEITGVCPRCKEQIDWKRRYGKYKPIAEPAKCQLCSKRNVRQAYHNLCSGCAKEQKVCAKCRCRVDQIVGRDSADVEEEQKMLEEAIKNARERDRRTLLRAMNKSKSKGSSKTTANKENGRVGEIFPSTSLEEYAKLGRKDDGNHDDCYDSGNDDINDHDDNENDNEDNNEDCEDGEDDDGEPSV
;
A
#
# COMPACT_ATOMS: atom_id res chain seq x y z
N MET A 1 43.35 15.50 28.26
CA MET A 1 43.08 14.97 26.90
C MET A 1 42.13 15.92 26.19
N SER A 2 42.53 16.46 25.03
CA SER A 2 41.80 17.54 24.35
C SER A 2 40.44 17.04 23.85
N SER A 3 39.36 17.45 24.51
CA SER A 3 38.00 17.22 24.05
C SER A 3 37.71 18.16 22.89
N ARG A 4 38.07 17.76 21.66
CA ARG A 4 37.62 18.45 20.45
C ARG A 4 36.10 18.28 20.35
N ARG A 5 35.36 19.27 20.85
CA ARG A 5 33.91 19.36 20.74
C ARG A 5 33.60 20.27 19.55
N GLY A 6 33.11 19.67 18.47
CA GLY A 6 32.75 20.40 17.27
C GLY A 6 32.68 19.46 16.06
N PRO A 7 31.89 19.80 15.04
CA PRO A 7 31.89 19.05 13.79
C PRO A 7 33.29 19.05 13.15
N PRO A 8 33.61 18.05 12.31
CA PRO A 8 34.90 17.97 11.63
C PRO A 8 35.20 19.26 10.85
N LYS A 9 36.44 19.77 10.97
CA LYS A 9 36.90 20.98 10.25
C LYS A 9 36.63 20.89 8.74
N HIS A 10 36.78 19.70 8.16
CA HIS A 10 36.50 19.42 6.75
C HIS A 10 35.29 18.48 6.68
N GLN A 11 34.12 19.04 6.41
CA GLN A 11 32.90 18.25 6.18
C GLN A 11 32.79 17.90 4.70
N ASN A 12 32.37 16.67 4.39
CA ASN A 12 32.12 16.26 3.02
C ASN A 12 30.95 17.06 2.43
N ARG A 13 31.17 17.68 1.26
CA ARG A 13 30.11 18.36 0.50
C ARG A 13 29.10 17.40 -0.13
N TYR A 14 29.55 16.19 -0.46
CA TYR A 14 28.74 15.14 -1.07
C TYR A 14 28.84 13.85 -0.27
N ALA A 15 27.72 13.15 -0.12
CA ALA A 15 27.71 11.82 0.48
C ALA A 15 28.38 10.82 -0.49
N TRP A 16 29.39 10.11 0.00
CA TRP A 16 30.06 9.07 -0.78
C TRP A 16 29.09 7.93 -1.11
N LYS A 17 28.98 7.60 -2.40
CA LYS A 17 28.12 6.52 -2.91
C LYS A 17 29.00 5.33 -3.33
N PRO A 18 29.02 4.22 -2.56
CA PRO A 18 29.94 3.11 -2.81
C PRO A 18 29.78 2.48 -4.19
N ASN A 19 28.54 2.32 -4.65
CA ASN A 19 28.25 1.65 -5.93
C ASN A 19 28.09 2.65 -7.08
N ALA A 20 28.56 3.89 -6.95
CA ALA A 20 28.40 4.89 -8.02
C ALA A 20 29.15 4.50 -9.31
N ALA A 21 30.23 3.72 -9.20
CA ALA A 21 31.05 3.27 -10.33
C ALA A 21 30.84 1.79 -10.69
N ILE A 22 30.04 1.03 -9.93
CA ILE A 22 29.80 -0.39 -10.18
C ILE A 22 28.49 -0.52 -10.95
N LYS A 23 28.54 -1.04 -12.18
CA LYS A 23 27.36 -1.44 -12.93
C LYS A 23 26.80 -2.70 -12.28
N ILE A 24 25.76 -2.55 -11.46
CA ILE A 24 25.03 -3.68 -10.88
C ILE A 24 24.21 -4.30 -12.02
N ASN A 25 24.50 -5.55 -12.36
CA ASN A 25 23.71 -6.29 -13.35
C ASN A 25 22.29 -6.50 -12.78
N GLU A 26 21.26 -6.44 -13.63
CA GLU A 26 19.87 -6.47 -13.17
C GLU A 26 19.50 -7.77 -12.43
N THR A 27 20.22 -8.85 -12.70
CA THR A 27 20.06 -10.20 -12.12
C THR A 27 20.72 -10.39 -10.75
N GLU A 28 21.57 -9.45 -10.30
CA GLU A 28 22.24 -9.53 -9.01
C GLU A 28 21.34 -9.07 -7.84
N VAL A 29 21.65 -9.54 -6.63
CA VAL A 29 20.88 -9.23 -5.41
C VAL A 29 21.03 -7.75 -5.08
N GLY A 30 19.92 -7.00 -5.10
CA GLY A 30 19.91 -5.54 -4.98
C GLY A 30 19.76 -4.80 -6.31
N GLY A 31 19.67 -5.52 -7.43
CA GLY A 31 19.24 -4.99 -8.73
C GLY A 31 17.71 -4.80 -8.80
N LYS A 32 17.23 -4.23 -9.90
CA LYS A 32 15.79 -3.97 -10.13
C LYS A 32 14.96 -5.26 -10.13
N LEU A 33 15.49 -6.33 -10.73
CA LEU A 33 14.77 -7.60 -10.90
C LEU A 33 14.85 -8.48 -9.64
N LYS A 34 15.90 -8.31 -8.83
CA LYS A 34 16.11 -9.06 -7.57
C LYS A 34 16.29 -8.11 -6.38
N PRO A 35 15.22 -7.46 -5.91
CA PRO A 35 15.32 -6.59 -4.73
C PRO A 35 15.75 -7.38 -3.48
N PHE A 36 16.35 -6.70 -2.52
CA PHE A 36 16.67 -7.32 -1.23
C PHE A 36 15.39 -7.69 -0.49
N SER A 37 15.39 -8.87 0.14
CA SER A 37 14.30 -9.30 1.04
C SER A 37 14.04 -8.26 2.13
N GLU A 38 12.80 -8.11 2.57
CA GLU A 38 12.50 -7.26 3.72
C GLU A 38 13.21 -7.76 4.98
N ILE A 39 13.67 -6.82 5.80
CA ILE A 39 14.33 -7.13 7.08
C ILE A 39 13.24 -7.26 8.12
N THR A 40 12.95 -8.50 8.51
CA THR A 40 11.92 -8.84 9.49
C THR A 40 12.52 -9.50 10.73
N GLY A 41 11.80 -9.47 11.86
CA GLY A 41 12.20 -10.16 13.09
C GLY A 41 13.41 -9.56 13.82
N VAL A 42 13.79 -8.30 13.57
CA VAL A 42 14.94 -7.65 14.21
C VAL A 42 14.57 -6.37 14.96
N CYS A 43 15.35 -5.98 15.97
CA CYS A 43 15.15 -4.68 16.62
C CYS A 43 15.53 -3.52 15.68
N PRO A 44 15.04 -2.28 15.93
CA PRO A 44 15.33 -1.11 15.10
C PRO A 44 16.84 -0.87 14.89
N ARG A 45 17.62 -1.05 15.96
CA ARG A 45 19.09 -0.91 15.93
C ARG A 45 19.74 -1.92 14.98
N CYS A 46 19.29 -3.17 15.00
CA CYS A 46 19.81 -4.20 14.10
C CYS A 46 19.32 -4.01 12.66
N LYS A 47 18.11 -3.51 12.48
CA LYS A 47 17.58 -3.13 11.16
C LYS A 47 18.48 -2.08 10.52
N GLU A 48 18.78 -0.98 11.23
CA GLU A 48 19.66 0.08 10.76
C GLU A 48 21.05 -0.43 10.37
N GLN A 49 21.61 -1.38 11.13
CA GLN A 49 22.90 -1.99 10.81
C GLN A 49 22.86 -2.79 9.51
N ILE A 50 21.80 -3.57 9.29
CA ILE A 50 21.64 -4.35 8.06
C ILE A 50 21.36 -3.42 6.87
N ASP A 51 20.49 -2.41 7.05
CA ASP A 51 20.18 -1.40 6.04
C ASP A 51 21.41 -0.58 5.65
N TRP A 52 22.26 -0.24 6.62
CA TRP A 52 23.55 0.39 6.34
C TRP A 52 24.43 -0.54 5.49
N LYS A 53 24.55 -1.82 5.84
CA LYS A 53 25.33 -2.77 5.01
C LYS A 53 24.79 -2.87 3.58
N ARG A 54 23.46 -2.87 3.40
CA ARG A 54 22.81 -2.87 2.07
C ARG A 54 23.14 -1.60 1.28
N ARG A 55 22.93 -0.43 1.89
CA ARG A 55 23.20 0.88 1.27
C ARG A 55 24.67 1.07 0.90
N TYR A 56 25.58 0.52 1.71
CA TYR A 56 27.01 0.71 1.53
C TYR A 56 27.72 -0.44 0.79
N GLY A 57 26.98 -1.37 0.18
CA GLY A 57 27.56 -2.49 -0.58
C GLY A 57 28.34 -3.52 0.26
N LYS A 58 28.19 -3.49 1.58
CA LYS A 58 28.84 -4.43 2.53
C LYS A 58 27.93 -5.58 2.95
N TYR A 59 26.80 -5.74 2.27
CA TYR A 59 25.83 -6.79 2.56
C TYR A 59 26.28 -8.09 1.90
N LYS A 60 26.39 -9.17 2.69
CA LYS A 60 26.76 -10.50 2.20
C LYS A 60 25.53 -11.39 2.36
N PRO A 61 24.80 -11.69 1.26
CA PRO A 61 23.69 -12.62 1.32
C PRO A 61 24.20 -14.02 1.65
N ILE A 62 23.34 -14.84 2.24
CA ILE A 62 23.58 -16.26 2.43
C ILE A 62 22.86 -17.02 1.31
N ALA A 63 23.57 -17.92 0.63
CA ALA A 63 22.96 -18.79 -0.39
C ALA A 63 22.26 -19.98 0.27
N GLU A 64 22.90 -20.55 1.30
CA GLU A 64 22.38 -21.66 2.09
C GLU A 64 21.84 -21.18 3.44
N PRO A 65 20.83 -21.86 4.00
CA PRO A 65 20.30 -21.53 5.31
C PRO A 65 21.32 -21.83 6.41
N ALA A 66 21.56 -20.85 7.28
CA ALA A 66 22.45 -20.99 8.41
C ALA A 66 21.80 -21.77 9.58
N LYS A 67 22.64 -22.27 10.50
CA LYS A 67 22.21 -22.98 11.71
C LYS A 67 21.63 -21.99 12.74
N CYS A 68 20.42 -22.27 13.21
CA CYS A 68 19.79 -21.52 14.31
C CYS A 68 20.48 -21.85 15.65
N GLN A 69 20.74 -20.83 16.46
CA GLN A 69 21.37 -21.01 17.78
C GLN A 69 20.43 -21.58 18.85
N LEU A 70 19.11 -21.58 18.63
CA LEU A 70 18.13 -22.16 19.56
C LEU A 70 17.75 -23.59 19.16
N CYS A 71 17.08 -23.78 18.02
CA CYS A 71 16.63 -25.11 17.61
C CYS A 71 17.71 -25.97 16.93
N SER A 72 18.91 -25.44 16.71
CA SER A 72 20.02 -26.13 16.02
C SER A 72 19.75 -26.62 14.59
N LYS A 73 18.57 -26.34 14.02
CA LYS A 73 18.20 -26.65 12.63
C LYS A 73 18.81 -25.63 11.67
N ARG A 74 19.09 -26.04 10.42
CA ARG A 74 19.52 -25.14 9.33
C ARG A 74 18.32 -24.48 8.67
N ASN A 75 17.73 -23.50 9.34
CA ASN A 75 16.51 -22.81 8.90
C ASN A 75 16.61 -21.28 8.97
N VAL A 76 17.81 -20.73 9.19
CA VAL A 76 18.04 -19.28 9.18
C VAL A 76 18.28 -18.84 7.73
N ARG A 77 17.23 -18.33 7.07
CA ARG A 77 17.29 -17.92 5.65
C ARG A 77 17.71 -16.45 5.44
N GLN A 78 17.56 -15.60 6.47
CA GLN A 78 17.92 -14.19 6.39
C GLN A 78 19.40 -13.99 6.78
N ALA A 79 20.15 -13.23 5.99
CA ALA A 79 21.55 -12.95 6.28
C ALA A 79 21.70 -12.13 7.57
N TYR A 80 22.81 -12.32 8.29
CA TYR A 80 23.09 -11.65 9.58
C TYR A 80 22.13 -11.96 10.72
N HIS A 81 21.26 -12.96 10.57
CA HIS A 81 20.47 -13.52 11.64
C HIS A 81 21.20 -14.73 12.23
N ASN A 82 20.95 -15.04 13.50
CA ASN A 82 21.46 -16.28 14.13
C ASN A 82 20.33 -17.08 14.76
N LEU A 83 19.10 -16.57 14.79
CA LEU A 83 17.90 -17.34 15.08
C LEU A 83 17.02 -17.44 13.83
N CYS A 84 16.26 -18.52 13.72
CA CYS A 84 15.22 -18.61 12.70
C CYS A 84 13.99 -17.80 13.10
N SER A 85 13.11 -17.54 12.14
CA SER A 85 11.87 -16.80 12.37
C SER A 85 11.01 -17.44 13.47
N GLY A 86 10.80 -18.76 13.44
CA GLY A 86 10.03 -19.48 14.47
C GLY A 86 10.56 -19.26 15.89
N CYS A 87 11.86 -19.53 16.10
CA CYS A 87 12.45 -19.36 17.43
C CYS A 87 12.50 -17.90 17.89
N ALA A 88 12.63 -16.95 16.96
CA ALA A 88 12.59 -15.52 17.29
C ALA A 88 11.20 -15.08 17.79
N LYS A 89 10.14 -15.60 17.18
CA LYS A 89 8.74 -15.34 17.57
C LYS A 89 8.40 -15.98 18.91
N GLU A 90 8.71 -17.27 19.08
CA GLU A 90 8.43 -18.02 20.31
C GLU A 90 9.06 -17.34 21.53
N GLN A 91 10.30 -16.87 21.38
CA GLN A 91 11.05 -16.24 22.47
C GLN A 91 10.85 -14.71 22.54
N LYS A 92 10.18 -14.10 21.55
CA LYS A 92 10.00 -12.64 21.40
C LYS A 92 11.32 -11.86 21.53
N VAL A 93 12.35 -12.33 20.83
CA VAL A 93 13.70 -11.72 20.85
C VAL A 93 14.16 -11.35 19.45
N CYS A 94 15.12 -10.42 19.38
CA CYS A 94 15.70 -10.02 18.11
C CYS A 94 16.44 -11.18 17.39
N ALA A 95 16.08 -11.36 16.11
CA ALA A 95 16.71 -12.14 15.04
C ALA A 95 18.23 -12.25 15.09
N LYS A 96 18.86 -11.10 15.34
CA LYS A 96 20.28 -10.82 15.15
C LYS A 96 21.08 -10.65 16.44
N CYS A 97 20.51 -10.07 17.49
CA CYS A 97 21.25 -9.83 18.75
C CYS A 97 20.72 -10.62 19.95
N ARG A 98 19.58 -11.33 19.85
CA ARG A 98 18.88 -12.01 20.96
C ARG A 98 18.50 -11.12 22.14
N CYS A 99 18.63 -9.80 22.04
CA CYS A 99 18.08 -8.91 23.03
C CYS A 99 16.56 -8.97 22.99
N ARG A 100 15.92 -8.98 24.16
CA ARG A 100 14.49 -8.70 24.33
C ARG A 100 14.29 -7.21 24.07
N VAL A 101 13.37 -6.89 23.17
CA VAL A 101 13.07 -5.50 22.80
C VAL A 101 11.56 -5.42 22.62
N ASP A 102 10.96 -4.33 23.06
CA ASP A 102 9.50 -4.13 23.01
C ASP A 102 8.98 -4.01 21.57
N GLN A 103 9.85 -3.58 20.66
CA GLN A 103 9.53 -3.39 19.25
C GLN A 103 10.45 -4.24 18.36
N ILE A 104 9.84 -5.18 17.65
CA ILE A 104 10.47 -5.98 16.60
C ILE A 104 9.96 -5.46 15.26
N VAL A 105 10.89 -5.24 14.33
CA VAL A 105 10.61 -4.71 12.99
C VAL A 105 10.19 -5.85 12.07
N GLY A 106 9.13 -5.62 11.30
CA GLY A 106 8.62 -6.51 10.26
C GLY A 106 7.44 -7.35 10.77
N ARG A 107 6.30 -7.23 10.08
CA ARG A 107 5.17 -8.15 10.22
C ARG A 107 5.47 -9.43 9.46
N ASP A 108 4.85 -10.52 9.91
CA ASP A 108 4.93 -11.77 9.18
C ASP A 108 4.18 -11.68 7.85
N SER A 109 4.73 -12.31 6.82
CA SER A 109 4.07 -12.36 5.51
C SER A 109 2.68 -13.01 5.59
N ALA A 110 2.51 -13.99 6.47
CA ALA A 110 1.22 -14.63 6.74
C ALA A 110 0.21 -13.64 7.33
N ASP A 111 0.59 -12.87 8.36
CA ASP A 111 -0.28 -11.86 8.95
C ASP A 111 -0.66 -10.79 7.93
N VAL A 112 0.29 -10.37 7.08
CA VAL A 112 0.05 -9.40 6.01
C VAL A 112 -0.90 -9.96 4.95
N GLU A 113 -0.77 -11.24 4.59
CA GLU A 113 -1.67 -11.90 3.64
C GLU A 113 -3.09 -12.06 4.22
N GLU A 114 -3.22 -12.42 5.50
CA GLU A 114 -4.51 -12.49 6.20
C GLU A 114 -5.17 -11.11 6.29
N GLU A 115 -4.41 -10.07 6.63
CA GLU A 115 -4.89 -8.69 6.62
C GLU A 115 -5.36 -8.24 5.23
N GLN A 116 -4.65 -8.64 4.17
CA GLN A 116 -5.06 -8.35 2.79
C GLN A 116 -6.36 -9.07 2.42
N LYS A 117 -6.51 -10.34 2.79
CA LYS A 117 -7.74 -11.11 2.55
C LYS A 117 -8.93 -10.53 3.30
N MET A 118 -8.75 -10.18 4.57
CA MET A 118 -9.80 -9.52 5.36
C MET A 118 -10.21 -8.17 4.74
N LEU A 119 -9.23 -7.40 4.23
CA LEU A 119 -9.51 -6.15 3.54
C LEU A 119 -10.28 -6.39 2.23
N GLU A 120 -9.91 -7.41 1.45
CA GLU A 120 -10.59 -7.78 0.21
C GLU A 120 -12.03 -8.26 0.47
N GLU A 121 -12.25 -9.09 1.48
CA GLU A 121 -13.57 -9.54 1.92
C GLU A 121 -14.42 -8.37 2.42
N ALA A 122 -13.84 -7.44 3.18
CA ALA A 122 -14.53 -6.22 3.60
C ALA A 122 -14.93 -5.34 2.40
N ILE A 123 -14.08 -5.25 1.36
CA ILE A 123 -14.40 -4.54 0.12
C ILE A 123 -15.51 -5.26 -0.65
N LYS A 124 -15.52 -6.59 -0.67
CA LYS A 124 -16.55 -7.40 -1.35
C LYS A 124 -17.91 -7.27 -0.67
N ASN A 125 -17.93 -7.21 0.66
CA ASN A 125 -19.13 -7.08 1.48
C ASN A 125 -19.56 -5.62 1.69
N ALA A 126 -18.76 -4.64 1.27
CA ALA A 126 -19.12 -3.23 1.32
C ALA A 126 -20.26 -2.92 0.35
N ARG A 127 -21.03 -1.86 0.65
CA ARG A 127 -22.08 -1.36 -0.24
C ARG A 127 -21.48 -1.05 -1.62
N GLU A 128 -22.22 -1.37 -2.68
CA GLU A 128 -21.73 -1.24 -4.07
C GLU A 128 -21.21 0.16 -4.40
N ARG A 129 -21.84 1.22 -3.86
CA ARG A 129 -21.39 2.61 -4.00
C ARG A 129 -19.97 2.82 -3.44
N ASP A 130 -19.69 2.26 -2.28
CA ASP A 130 -18.41 2.42 -1.56
C ASP A 130 -17.34 1.55 -2.23
N ARG A 131 -17.70 0.31 -2.60
CA ARG A 131 -16.85 -0.59 -3.38
C ARG A 131 -16.37 0.07 -4.68
N ARG A 132 -17.29 0.63 -5.49
CA ARG A 132 -16.94 1.35 -6.74
C ARG A 132 -16.07 2.57 -6.48
N THR A 133 -16.30 3.28 -5.38
CA THR A 133 -15.50 4.47 -5.01
C THR A 133 -14.07 4.09 -4.64
N LEU A 134 -13.89 3.03 -3.86
CA LEU A 134 -12.58 2.47 -3.53
C LEU A 134 -11.84 1.97 -4.78
N LEU A 135 -12.51 1.23 -5.66
CA LEU A 135 -11.92 0.74 -6.92
C LEU A 135 -11.49 1.90 -7.83
N ARG A 136 -12.29 2.95 -7.95
CA ARG A 136 -11.91 4.16 -8.68
C ARG A 136 -10.71 4.85 -8.05
N ALA A 137 -10.66 4.97 -6.73
CA ALA A 137 -9.52 5.55 -6.03
C ALA A 137 -8.24 4.73 -6.25
N MET A 138 -8.33 3.40 -6.23
CA MET A 138 -7.20 2.49 -6.48
C MET A 138 -6.72 2.55 -7.94
N ASN A 139 -7.61 2.71 -8.91
CA ASN A 139 -7.24 2.88 -10.33
C ASN A 139 -6.70 4.29 -10.61
N LYS A 140 -7.18 5.31 -9.89
CA LYS A 140 -6.68 6.69 -9.96
C LYS A 140 -5.25 6.81 -9.40
N SER A 141 -4.89 6.05 -8.37
CA SER A 141 -3.53 6.03 -7.84
C SER A 141 -2.55 5.30 -8.77
N LYS A 142 -2.97 4.22 -9.44
CA LYS A 142 -2.18 3.51 -10.46
C LYS A 142 -1.87 4.38 -11.70
N SER A 143 -2.84 5.17 -12.17
CA SER A 143 -2.68 6.05 -13.33
C SER A 143 -1.80 7.29 -13.08
N LYS A 144 -1.63 7.73 -11.82
CA LYS A 144 -0.74 8.83 -11.45
C LYS A 144 0.73 8.43 -11.26
N GLY A 145 1.07 7.15 -11.40
CA GLY A 145 2.45 6.64 -11.24
C GLY A 145 3.40 6.94 -12.41
N SER A 146 2.93 7.53 -13.52
CA SER A 146 3.74 7.78 -14.72
C SER A 146 4.09 9.27 -14.97
N SER A 147 3.84 10.16 -14.01
CA SER A 147 4.07 11.61 -14.19
C SER A 147 4.84 12.21 -13.01
N LYS A 148 6.15 12.36 -13.20
CA LYS A 148 7.10 13.29 -12.56
C LYS A 148 6.48 14.27 -11.54
N THR A 149 6.80 14.09 -10.25
CA THR A 149 6.53 15.10 -9.20
C THR A 149 7.56 16.24 -9.30
N THR A 150 7.16 17.37 -9.87
CA THR A 150 7.78 18.66 -9.57
C THR A 150 7.18 19.19 -8.27
N ALA A 151 8.03 19.37 -7.26
CA ALA A 151 7.68 20.12 -6.06
C ALA A 151 7.32 21.55 -6.46
N ASN A 152 6.13 22.02 -6.06
CA ASN A 152 5.91 23.44 -5.87
C ASN A 152 5.30 23.66 -4.48
N LYS A 153 5.98 24.51 -3.73
CA LYS A 153 5.67 24.91 -2.36
C LYS A 153 5.11 26.31 -2.46
N GLU A 154 3.82 26.48 -2.25
CA GLU A 154 3.22 27.75 -1.81
C GLU A 154 1.78 27.56 -1.31
N ASN A 155 1.64 27.75 0.00
CA ASN A 155 0.62 28.57 0.67
C ASN A 155 -0.86 28.28 0.40
N GLY A 156 -1.52 27.63 1.36
CA GLY A 156 -2.99 27.57 1.44
C GLY A 156 -3.46 26.79 2.67
N ARG A 157 -3.66 27.50 3.77
CA ARG A 157 -4.25 27.01 5.03
C ARG A 157 -5.66 26.46 4.77
N VAL A 158 -5.79 25.13 4.63
CA VAL A 158 -7.09 24.42 4.65
C VAL A 158 -7.09 23.52 5.88
N GLY A 159 -7.16 24.16 7.04
CA GLY A 159 -7.51 23.57 8.32
C GLY A 159 -8.40 24.59 9.02
N GLU A 160 -9.55 24.14 9.52
CA GLU A 160 -10.69 24.91 10.08
C GLU A 160 -11.88 25.11 9.12
N ILE A 161 -12.56 24.02 8.76
CA ILE A 161 -13.92 24.04 8.14
C ILE A 161 -14.98 23.44 9.09
N PHE A 162 -14.64 23.23 10.37
CA PHE A 162 -15.64 22.94 11.40
C PHE A 162 -15.48 23.91 12.55
N PRO A 163 -16.27 25.00 12.60
CA PRO A 163 -16.42 25.78 13.82
C PRO A 163 -16.99 24.85 14.91
N SER A 164 -16.27 24.74 16.02
CA SER A 164 -16.68 23.96 17.20
C SER A 164 -17.79 24.67 17.99
N THR A 165 -18.87 25.05 17.33
CA THR A 165 -20.07 25.57 17.98
C THR A 165 -21.02 24.40 18.24
N SER A 166 -21.43 24.25 19.50
CA SER A 166 -22.28 23.17 19.99
C SER A 166 -23.56 23.02 19.16
N LEU A 167 -23.94 21.76 18.85
CA LEU A 167 -25.14 21.34 18.12
C LEU A 167 -26.44 22.02 18.62
N GLU A 168 -26.47 22.41 19.89
CA GLU A 168 -27.59 23.06 20.58
C GLU A 168 -27.92 24.47 20.03
N GLU A 169 -26.93 25.18 19.49
CA GLU A 169 -27.07 26.58 19.05
C GLU A 169 -27.69 26.69 17.65
N TYR A 170 -27.42 25.72 16.76
CA TYR A 170 -27.97 25.67 15.40
C TYR A 170 -29.48 25.40 15.38
N ALA A 171 -29.98 24.58 16.30
CA ALA A 171 -31.40 24.25 16.40
C ALA A 171 -32.30 25.44 16.80
N LYS A 172 -31.73 26.48 17.43
CA LYS A 172 -32.46 27.67 17.88
C LYS A 172 -32.65 28.75 16.82
N LEU A 173 -31.91 28.71 15.70
CA LEU A 173 -32.05 29.69 14.62
C LEU A 173 -33.18 29.36 13.64
N GLY A 174 -33.80 28.18 13.73
CA GLY A 174 -34.85 27.72 12.81
C GLY A 174 -36.29 28.10 13.16
N ARG A 175 -36.54 28.93 14.20
CA ARG A 175 -37.90 29.38 14.53
C ARG A 175 -37.95 30.85 14.90
N LYS A 176 -38.44 31.67 13.97
CA LYS A 176 -39.18 32.92 14.20
C LYS A 176 -40.14 33.16 13.02
N ASP A 177 -41.43 33.01 13.30
CA ASP A 177 -42.56 33.86 12.84
C ASP A 177 -42.13 35.35 12.78
N ASP A 178 -42.65 36.28 11.98
CA ASP A 178 -43.86 36.44 11.14
C ASP A 178 -43.75 37.80 10.41
N GLY A 179 -44.42 37.99 9.26
CA GLY A 179 -44.80 39.34 8.78
C GLY A 179 -44.52 39.75 7.31
N ASN A 180 -45.46 39.42 6.42
CA ASN A 180 -46.10 40.28 5.39
C ASN A 180 -45.27 41.20 4.45
N HIS A 181 -45.22 40.86 3.14
CA HIS A 181 -45.35 41.82 2.03
C HIS A 181 -45.93 41.13 0.79
N ASP A 182 -46.80 41.84 0.07
CA ASP A 182 -47.73 41.38 -0.95
C ASP A 182 -47.56 42.25 -2.20
N ASP A 183 -47.22 41.63 -3.34
CA ASP A 183 -47.29 42.15 -4.71
C ASP A 183 -46.74 41.09 -5.69
N CYS A 184 -47.54 40.28 -6.42
CA CYS A 184 -48.48 40.50 -7.54
C CYS A 184 -47.84 40.47 -8.96
N TYR A 185 -48.34 39.52 -9.79
CA TYR A 185 -48.27 39.27 -11.27
C TYR A 185 -46.87 39.13 -11.94
N ASP A 186 -46.59 38.20 -12.88
CA ASP A 186 -47.31 37.81 -14.10
C ASP A 186 -46.96 36.38 -14.59
N SER A 187 -47.90 35.78 -15.32
CA SER A 187 -47.87 34.44 -15.90
C SER A 187 -46.91 34.28 -17.09
N GLY A 188 -46.24 33.13 -17.14
CA GLY A 188 -45.56 32.62 -18.33
C GLY A 188 -45.51 31.09 -18.27
N ASN A 189 -46.53 30.47 -18.85
CA ASN A 189 -46.70 29.03 -19.02
C ASN A 189 -45.77 28.53 -20.14
N ASP A 190 -44.91 27.54 -19.88
CA ASP A 190 -44.29 26.71 -20.92
C ASP A 190 -44.19 25.26 -20.43
N ASP A 191 -45.23 24.49 -20.74
CA ASP A 191 -45.24 23.03 -20.70
C ASP A 191 -44.22 22.46 -21.68
N ILE A 192 -43.26 21.65 -21.21
CA ILE A 192 -42.55 20.68 -22.05
C ILE A 192 -42.71 19.30 -21.40
N ASN A 193 -43.74 18.61 -21.88
CA ASN A 193 -43.76 17.16 -21.95
C ASN A 193 -42.80 16.75 -23.07
N ASP A 194 -41.74 16.01 -22.75
CA ASP A 194 -41.08 15.16 -23.74
C ASP A 194 -41.25 13.71 -23.31
N HIS A 195 -42.31 13.14 -23.89
CA HIS A 195 -42.64 11.75 -23.94
C HIS A 195 -42.09 11.25 -25.27
N ASP A 196 -41.01 10.47 -25.24
CA ASP A 196 -40.57 9.69 -26.38
C ASP A 196 -40.60 8.21 -25.96
N ASP A 197 -41.75 7.61 -26.22
CA ASP A 197 -41.88 6.18 -26.44
C ASP A 197 -41.25 5.85 -27.80
N ASN A 198 -40.30 4.91 -27.82
CA ASN A 198 -40.10 4.13 -29.03
C ASN A 198 -39.87 2.67 -28.65
N GLU A 199 -40.91 1.89 -28.96
CA GLU A 199 -40.99 0.44 -28.84
C GLU A 199 -40.23 -0.27 -29.96
N ASN A 200 -39.90 -1.54 -29.70
CA ASN A 200 -39.69 -2.63 -30.66
C ASN A 200 -38.36 -2.66 -31.45
N ASP A 201 -37.72 -3.81 -31.70
CA ASP A 201 -38.25 -5.16 -31.82
C ASP A 201 -37.32 -6.23 -31.20
N ASN A 202 -37.97 -7.20 -30.59
CA ASN A 202 -37.46 -8.51 -30.22
C ASN A 202 -37.52 -9.39 -31.48
N GLU A 203 -36.38 -9.90 -31.97
CA GLU A 203 -36.38 -11.04 -32.89
C GLU A 203 -35.45 -12.13 -32.34
N ASP A 204 -36.11 -13.18 -31.84
CA ASP A 204 -35.60 -14.53 -31.70
C ASP A 204 -34.97 -15.00 -33.03
N ASN A 205 -33.75 -15.53 -32.97
CA ASN A 205 -33.30 -16.55 -33.91
C ASN A 205 -32.51 -17.61 -33.16
N ASN A 206 -33.26 -18.64 -32.76
CA ASN A 206 -32.77 -20.00 -32.62
C ASN A 206 -32.48 -20.54 -34.03
N GLU A 207 -31.23 -20.88 -34.32
CA GLU A 207 -30.93 -21.88 -35.36
C GLU A 207 -30.07 -22.98 -34.73
N ASP A 208 -30.70 -24.14 -34.63
CA ASP A 208 -30.09 -25.45 -34.45
C ASP A 208 -28.95 -25.67 -35.43
N CYS A 209 -27.83 -26.20 -34.94
CA CYS A 209 -26.83 -26.89 -35.76
C CYS A 209 -26.44 -28.17 -35.02
N GLU A 210 -27.23 -29.23 -35.22
CA GLU A 210 -26.81 -30.60 -34.95
C GLU A 210 -25.80 -31.08 -36.01
N ASP A 211 -24.98 -32.03 -35.57
CA ASP A 211 -24.24 -33.07 -36.30
C ASP A 211 -22.80 -32.85 -36.79
N GLY A 212 -21.93 -33.77 -36.33
CA GLY A 212 -20.56 -33.99 -36.79
C GLY A 212 -19.70 -34.72 -35.76
N GLU A 213 -19.91 -36.03 -35.61
CA GLU A 213 -19.02 -36.98 -34.93
C GLU A 213 -17.62 -37.06 -35.58
N ASP A 214 -16.64 -37.58 -34.83
CA ASP A 214 -15.39 -38.31 -35.20
C ASP A 214 -14.33 -38.00 -34.09
N ASP A 215 -14.10 -38.88 -33.10
CA ASP A 215 -13.12 -40.01 -33.10
C ASP A 215 -11.74 -39.54 -33.65
N ASP A 216 -10.57 -39.74 -33.04
CA ASP A 216 -10.06 -40.88 -32.30
C ASP A 216 -8.74 -40.51 -31.55
N GLY A 217 -8.40 -41.33 -30.53
CA GLY A 217 -7.02 -41.80 -30.35
C GLY A 217 -6.08 -41.09 -29.35
N GLU A 218 -6.14 -41.49 -28.07
CA GLU A 218 -4.93 -41.61 -27.24
C GLU A 218 -4.00 -42.68 -27.82
N PRO A 219 -2.68 -42.54 -27.63
CA PRO A 219 -1.93 -43.71 -27.20
C PRO A 219 -1.11 -43.45 -25.94
N SER A 220 -1.47 -44.19 -24.89
CA SER A 220 -0.60 -44.49 -23.76
C SER A 220 0.35 -45.63 -24.14
N VAL A 221 1.67 -45.39 -24.09
CA VAL A 221 2.67 -46.37 -23.59
C VAL A 221 3.82 -45.62 -22.93
#